data_AF-X0ZI51-F1
#
_entry.id   AF-X0ZI51-F1
#
_cell.length_a   1.000
_cell.length_b   1.000
_cell.length_c   1.000
_cell.angle_alpha   90.00
_cell.angle_beta   90.00
_cell.angle_gamma   90.00
#
_symmetry.space_group_name_H-M   'P 1'
#
loop_
_entity.id
_entity.type
_entity.pdbx_description
1 polymer ?
#
loop_
_entity_poly.entity_id
_entity_poly.type
_entity_poly.pdbx_seq_one_letter_code
_entity_poly.pdbx_strand_id
1 'polypeptide(L)'
;MQVLIDEIRKKLTRAVDESEAEGLLLSGGLDSSILAALAPRVSAFTVTLAPYGEDGEYAKILTQILPIKSYHRVIGIEEAVDSIPAVI
;
A
#
# COMPACT_ATOMS: atom_id res chain seq x y z
N MET A 1 -5.55 -0.62 -28.21
CA MET A 1 -5.22 -1.10 -26.85
C MET A 1 -4.04 -0.34 -26.25
N GLN A 2 -2.91 -0.22 -26.94
CA GLN A 2 -1.73 0.53 -26.46
C GLN A 2 -2.05 1.98 -26.05
N VAL A 3 -2.75 2.73 -26.91
CA VAL A 3 -3.17 4.12 -26.65
C VAL A 3 -3.97 4.26 -25.35
N LEU A 4 -4.83 3.30 -25.03
CA LEU A 4 -5.63 3.34 -23.81
C LEU A 4 -4.77 3.10 -22.56
N ILE A 5 -3.83 2.15 -22.62
CA ILE A 5 -2.92 1.86 -21.51
C ILE A 5 -2.04 3.08 -21.21
N ASP A 6 -1.53 3.74 -22.25
CA ASP A 6 -0.67 4.91 -22.08
C ASP A 6 -1.45 6.11 -21.50
N GLU A 7 -2.71 6.31 -21.92
CA GLU A 7 -3.59 7.32 -21.34
C GLU A 7 -3.92 7.02 -19.87
N ILE A 8 -4.20 5.76 -19.52
CA ILE A 8 -4.43 5.36 -18.11
C ILE A 8 -3.18 5.63 -17.28
N ARG A 9 -2.00 5.20 -17.75
CA ARG A 9 -0.73 5.43 -17.04
C ARG A 9 -0.49 6.92 -16.81
N LYS A 10 -0.69 7.74 -17.84
CA LYS A 10 -0.51 9.20 -17.75
C LYS A 10 -1.45 9.83 -16.73
N LYS A 11 -2.74 9.49 -16.78
CA LYS A 11 -3.74 10.04 -15.85
C LYS A 11 -3.49 9.60 -14.41
N LEU A 12 -3.12 8.34 -14.21
CA LEU A 12 -2.83 7.80 -12.88
C LEU A 12 -1.56 8.41 -12.29
N THR A 13 -0.48 8.51 -13.07
CA THR A 13 0.76 9.18 -12.64
C THR A 13 0.47 10.61 -12.20
N ARG A 14 -0.29 11.35 -13.01
CA ARG A 14 -0.69 12.72 -12.67
C ARG A 14 -1.50 12.79 -11.37
N ALA A 15 -2.47 11.90 -11.18
CA ALA A 15 -3.27 11.88 -9.97
C ALA A 15 -2.44 11.55 -8.71
N VAL A 16 -1.44 10.67 -8.85
CA VAL A 16 -0.48 10.36 -7.78
C VAL A 16 0.38 11.59 -7.45
N ASP A 17 0.93 12.25 -8.47
CA ASP A 17 1.76 13.46 -8.27
C ASP A 17 0.95 14.60 -7.62
N GLU A 18 -0.30 14.80 -8.05
CA GLU A 18 -1.21 15.83 -7.51
C GLU A 18 -1.73 15.52 -6.11
N SER A 19 -1.61 14.28 -5.62
CA SER A 19 -2.07 13.91 -4.29
C SER A 19 -1.20 14.47 -3.15
N GLU A 20 0.05 14.81 -3.44
CA GLU A 20 1.07 15.25 -2.47
C GLU A 20 1.16 14.33 -1.23
N ALA A 21 0.81 13.05 -1.39
CA ALA A 21 0.75 12.10 -0.29
C ALA A 21 2.14 11.81 0.28
N GLU A 22 2.29 11.92 1.59
CA GLU A 22 3.55 11.60 2.29
C GLU A 22 3.69 10.09 2.59
N GLY A 23 2.59 9.36 2.51
CA GLY A 23 2.53 7.94 2.78
C GLY A 23 1.54 7.17 1.91
N LEU A 24 1.75 5.86 1.82
CA LEU A 24 0.95 4.91 1.04
C LEU A 24 0.58 3.71 1.90
N LEU A 25 -0.69 3.29 1.85
CA LEU A 25 -1.10 2.00 2.40
C LEU A 25 -0.78 0.89 1.40
N LEU A 26 0.07 -0.05 1.80
CA LEU A 26 0.58 -1.13 0.95
C LEU A 26 0.05 -2.47 1.45
N SER A 27 -0.99 -2.98 0.79
CA SER A 27 -1.55 -4.31 1.07
C SER A 27 -0.86 -5.43 0.29
N GLY A 28 -0.18 -5.11 -0.81
CA GLY A 28 0.37 -6.08 -1.75
C GLY A 28 -0.59 -6.43 -2.91
N GLY A 29 -1.84 -5.96 -2.85
CA GLY A 29 -2.77 -6.05 -3.97
C GLY A 29 -2.39 -5.12 -5.12
N LEU A 30 -2.83 -5.47 -6.34
CA LEU A 30 -2.48 -4.80 -7.59
C LEU A 30 -2.57 -3.28 -7.53
N ASP A 31 -3.65 -2.74 -6.97
CA ASP A 31 -3.88 -1.30 -6.89
C ASP A 31 -2.78 -0.60 -6.09
N SER A 32 -2.53 -1.08 -4.86
CA SER A 32 -1.47 -0.53 -4.00
C SER A 32 -0.07 -0.72 -4.61
N SER A 33 0.15 -1.81 -5.35
CA SER A 33 1.40 -2.09 -6.05
C SER A 33 1.66 -1.12 -7.20
N ILE A 34 0.62 -0.79 -7.97
CA ILE A 34 0.71 0.22 -9.04
C ILE A 34 1.03 1.59 -8.44
N LEU A 35 0.33 1.97 -7.36
CA LEU A 35 0.58 3.25 -6.69
C LEU A 35 2.01 3.30 -6.10
N ALA A 36 2.49 2.22 -5.48
CA ALA A 36 3.86 2.14 -4.97
C ALA A 36 4.90 2.31 -6.07
N ALA A 37 4.64 1.76 -7.27
CA ALA A 37 5.54 1.92 -8.41
C ALA A 37 5.53 3.36 -8.97
N LEU A 38 4.41 4.08 -8.87
CA LEU A 38 4.27 5.46 -9.33
C LEU A 38 4.75 6.49 -8.28
N ALA A 39 4.78 6.11 -7.00
CA ALA A 39 5.13 6.98 -5.88
C ALA A 39 6.40 6.52 -5.13
N PRO A 40 7.57 6.39 -5.76
CA PRO A 40 8.74 5.76 -5.14
C PRO A 40 9.32 6.51 -3.93
N ARG A 41 8.90 7.77 -3.70
CA ARG A 41 9.43 8.64 -2.63
C ARG A 41 8.60 8.61 -1.34
N VAL A 42 7.41 8.01 -1.36
CA VAL A 42 6.51 8.01 -0.19
C VAL A 42 6.87 6.88 0.77
N SER A 43 6.47 7.03 2.04
CA SER A 43 6.59 5.93 3.01
C SER A 43 5.43 4.94 2.86
N ALA A 44 5.72 3.66 2.66
CA ALA A 44 4.72 2.60 2.58
C ALA A 44 4.41 2.00 3.96
N PHE A 45 3.14 1.73 4.23
CA PHE A 45 2.67 1.14 5.49
C PHE A 45 1.83 -0.10 5.21
N THR A 46 2.26 -1.22 5.78
CA THR A 46 1.51 -2.48 5.78
C THR A 46 1.04 -2.75 7.20
N VAL A 47 -0.24 -3.11 7.36
CA VAL A 47 -0.81 -3.52 8.65
C VAL A 47 -1.33 -4.95 8.50
N THR A 48 -0.97 -5.82 9.45
CA THR A 48 -1.46 -7.21 9.46
C THR A 48 -1.95 -7.61 10.85
N LEU A 49 -2.92 -8.52 10.90
CA LEU A 49 -3.48 -9.07 12.13
C LEU A 49 -2.76 -10.37 12.49
N ALA A 50 -2.19 -10.48 13.68
CA ALA A 50 -1.63 -11.74 14.17
C ALA A 50 -2.74 -12.65 14.74
N PRO A 51 -2.67 -13.98 14.52
CA PRO A 51 -1.72 -14.70 13.65
C PRO A 51 -2.13 -14.75 12.17
N TYR A 52 -3.30 -14.23 11.79
CA TYR A 52 -3.94 -14.42 10.49
C TYR A 52 -3.39 -13.55 9.34
N GLY A 53 -2.18 -13.01 9.48
CA GLY A 53 -1.60 -11.97 8.64
C GLY A 53 -0.49 -12.43 7.72
N GLU A 54 -0.31 -13.74 7.56
CA GLU A 54 0.73 -14.35 6.74
C GLU A 54 0.64 -13.93 5.25
N ASP A 55 -0.54 -13.50 4.78
CA ASP A 55 -0.78 -12.96 3.43
C ASP A 55 0.00 -11.66 3.11
N GLY A 56 0.74 -11.10 4.07
CA GLY A 56 1.67 -9.97 3.86
C GLY A 56 2.85 -10.26 2.91
N GLU A 57 2.97 -11.48 2.37
CA GLU A 57 4.06 -11.86 1.45
C GLU A 57 4.15 -10.96 0.22
N TYR A 58 3.03 -10.57 -0.39
CA TYR A 58 3.07 -9.72 -1.59
C TYR A 58 3.56 -8.31 -1.30
N ALA A 59 3.15 -7.71 -0.18
CA ALA A 59 3.70 -6.43 0.27
C ALA A 59 5.20 -6.55 0.51
N LYS A 60 5.65 -7.63 1.16
CA LYS A 60 7.07 -7.92 1.38
C LYS A 60 7.85 -8.05 0.08
N ILE A 61 7.35 -8.79 -0.90
CA ILE A 61 7.97 -8.94 -2.23
C ILE A 61 8.13 -7.56 -2.89
N LEU A 62 7.11 -6.70 -2.84
CA LEU A 62 7.18 -5.37 -3.44
C LEU A 62 8.25 -4.50 -2.80
N THR A 63 8.41 -4.58 -1.48
CA THR A 63 9.47 -3.81 -0.78
C THR A 63 10.89 -4.29 -1.11
N GLN A 64 11.05 -5.48 -1.68
CA GLN A 64 12.33 -5.98 -2.19
C GLN A 64 12.60 -5.56 -3.64
N ILE A 65 11.54 -5.32 -4.42
CA ILE A 65 11.63 -4.97 -5.84
C ILE A 65 11.66 -3.45 -6.04
N LEU A 66 10.87 -2.71 -5.27
CA LEU A 66 10.72 -1.26 -5.37
C LEU A 66 11.59 -0.57 -4.32
N PRO A 67 12.30 0.52 -4.66
CA PRO A 67 13.13 1.26 -3.72
C PRO A 67 12.28 2.19 -2.82
N ILE A 68 11.29 1.63 -2.12
CA ILE A 68 10.35 2.34 -1.26
C ILE A 68 10.66 2.10 0.21
N LYS A 69 10.62 3.15 1.04
CA LYS A 69 10.74 3.00 2.49
C LYS A 69 9.46 2.38 3.03
N SER A 70 9.54 1.22 3.66
CA SER A 70 8.37 0.50 4.15
C SER A 70 8.39 0.28 5.66
N TYR A 71 7.19 0.26 6.24
CA TYR A 71 6.94 -0.04 7.64
C TYR A 71 5.85 -1.10 7.73
N HIS A 72 6.07 -2.10 8.58
CA HIS A 72 5.10 -3.15 8.81
C HIS A 72 4.68 -3.13 10.28
N ARG A 73 3.39 -2.92 10.52
CA ARG A 73 2.77 -2.98 11.84
C ARG A 73 1.94 -4.25 11.95
N VAL A 74 2.31 -5.12 12.88
CA VAL A 74 1.51 -6.29 13.24
C VAL A 74 0.67 -5.92 14.47
N ILE A 75 -0.64 -6.13 14.41
CA ILE A 75 -1.58 -5.90 15.52
C ILE A 75 -2.15 -7.22 16.04
N GLY A 76 -2.52 -7.26 17.32
CA GLY A 76 -3.18 -8.42 17.94
C GLY A 76 -4.70 -8.39 17.85
N ILE A 77 -5.34 -9.53 18.12
CA ILE A 77 -6.81 -9.62 18.20
C ILE A 77 -7.36 -8.70 19.28
N GLU A 78 -6.73 -8.64 20.46
CA GLU A 78 -7.13 -7.76 21.55
C GLU A 78 -7.12 -6.28 21.11
N GLU A 79 -6.00 -5.81 20.54
CA GLU A 79 -5.89 -4.44 19.99
C GLU A 79 -6.99 -4.15 18.94
N ALA A 80 -7.29 -5.11 18.06
CA ALA A 80 -8.33 -4.96 17.05
C ALA A 80 -9.74 -4.88 17.66
N VAL A 81 -10.06 -5.73 18.63
CA VAL A 81 -11.36 -5.78 19.30
C VAL A 81 -11.58 -4.55 20.18
N ASP A 82 -10.57 -4.16 20.97
CA ASP A 82 -10.63 -2.99 21.84
C ASP A 82 -10.77 -1.68 21.05
N SER A 83 -10.36 -1.68 19.78
CA SER A 83 -10.51 -0.53 18.88
C SER A 83 -11.90 -0.39 18.26
N ILE A 84 -12.77 -1.42 18.32
CA ILE A 84 -14.10 -1.39 17.71
C ILE A 84 -14.92 -0.15 18.11
N PRO A 85 -15.05 0.23 19.40
CA PRO A 85 -15.86 1.38 19.81
C PRO A 85 -15.38 2.73 19.26
N ALA A 86 -14.12 2.82 18.84
CA ALA A 86 -13.56 4.04 18.26
C ALA A 86 -13.72 4.10 16.73
N VAL A 87 -14.03 2.97 16.08
CA VAL A 87 -14.11 2.83 14.62
C VAL A 87 -15.55 2.72 14.13
N ILE A 88 -16.43 2.09 14.92
CA ILE A 88 -17.85 1.82 14.60
C ILE A 88 -18.71 2.31 15.77
#